data_AF-A0AA35IWC7-F1
#
_entry.id   AF-A0AA35IWC7-F1
#
_cell.length_a   1.000
_cell.length_b   1.000
_cell.length_c   1.000
_cell.angle_alpha   90.00
_cell.angle_beta   90.00
_cell.angle_gamma   90.00
#
_symmetry.space_group_name_H-M   'P 1'
#
loop_
_entity.id
_entity.type
_entity.pdbx_description
1 polymer ?
#
loop_
_entity_poly.entity_id
_entity_poly.type
_entity_poly.pdbx_seq_one_letter_code
_entity_poly.pdbx_strand_id
1 'polypeptide(L)'
;MYPRRRGVAYHHSVPKGQLSQGHYPTTPSDGQRRKVNNPEAFQSFDIWKNLDKIRSSRKGTVQYMKGSLLILPVRTEAKQQFEECMNELHKYISKDILQCYPQKRQKDANVLYYVVLKQFSILDSCFVLAVLFAFQKRLWMASSEKSYFRVPRNINLTGSFYLPKNIETGKHHLMTSYRRELPASNIVGVGFNVLPSFQQFHIKACHVSRFMNELSNFFSQVAFGKCECCVINRFQREYMRTYSQTSLALFELPLIGDGLFDMKAYTNKTRPIIEKSKVQMVKHIEELKIYNETHSTQRNQPLQEQKPLPDSFSPSNTVHTGTTSHQSQLQRSIINKSPSTQNISNRYSGSNTTENGRNVERHKPGFMTQDEIKQHCIATIKASIHAVKNKSSYQILKTYVRCPRQNYIDVVYQNLNDLRSKTNCNIVVLNLNNLHESQQWLESLNLANYSIFSQQPHPSTVRVISIGGVGEYIVKALELILNILEQ
;
A
#
# COMPACT_ATOMS: atom_id res chain seq x y z
N MET A 1 60.79 71.91 29.37
CA MET A 1 60.51 70.66 30.12
C MET A 1 60.32 69.52 29.13
N TYR A 2 61.12 68.47 29.33
CA TYR A 2 61.12 67.14 28.67
C TYR A 2 59.76 66.38 28.78
N PRO A 3 59.54 65.21 28.12
CA PRO A 3 59.99 64.77 26.78
C PRO A 3 58.98 63.88 25.99
N ARG A 4 59.39 63.57 24.75
CA ARG A 4 59.10 62.32 23.99
C ARG A 4 59.49 61.05 24.79
N ARG A 5 58.70 59.96 24.66
CA ARG A 5 59.14 58.52 24.59
C ARG A 5 58.06 57.72 23.84
N ARG A 6 58.33 57.07 22.68
CA ARG A 6 58.86 55.70 22.52
C ARG A 6 58.17 54.73 23.50
N GLY A 7 57.30 53.80 23.10
CA GLY A 7 57.50 52.78 22.07
C GLY A 7 57.82 51.48 22.79
N VAL A 8 56.91 50.49 22.73
CA VAL A 8 57.22 49.06 22.94
C VAL A 8 56.28 48.24 22.06
N ALA A 9 56.85 47.65 21.01
CA ALA A 9 56.29 46.47 20.37
C ALA A 9 56.84 45.24 21.10
N TYR A 10 55.97 44.28 21.43
CA TYR A 10 56.38 42.89 21.67
C TYR A 10 55.32 41.94 21.11
N HIS A 11 55.74 41.26 20.04
CA HIS A 11 55.58 39.85 19.72
C HIS A 11 54.25 39.11 20.01
N HIS A 12 53.69 38.63 18.89
CA HIS A 12 53.00 37.36 18.68
C HIS A 12 52.34 36.67 19.89
N SER A 13 51.01 36.70 19.91
CA SER A 13 50.25 35.52 20.33
C SER A 13 49.21 35.18 19.26
N VAL A 14 49.38 33.98 18.71
CA VAL A 14 48.46 33.30 17.81
C VAL A 14 47.06 33.23 18.47
N PRO A 15 45.97 33.64 17.81
CA PRO A 15 44.64 33.21 18.22
C PRO A 15 44.51 31.73 17.88
N LYS A 16 44.67 30.91 18.91
CA LYS A 16 44.43 29.47 18.91
C LYS A 16 43.01 29.18 18.41
N GLY A 17 42.93 28.28 17.42
CA GLY A 17 41.98 27.17 17.44
C GLY A 17 40.56 27.47 16.99
N GLN A 18 40.30 27.22 15.70
CA GLN A 18 39.05 26.63 15.23
C GLN A 18 38.82 25.28 15.94
N LEU A 19 37.81 25.17 16.80
CA LEU A 19 37.24 23.91 17.30
C LEU A 19 35.75 24.21 17.58
N SER A 20 34.77 23.56 16.95
CA SER A 20 34.44 22.14 17.12
C SER A 20 33.82 21.58 15.83
N GLN A 21 34.60 20.82 15.06
CA GLN A 21 34.08 19.84 14.12
C GLN A 21 33.97 18.51 14.87
N GLY A 22 32.74 18.03 15.05
CA GLY A 22 32.47 16.72 15.65
C GLY A 22 33.23 15.61 14.92
N HIS A 23 34.14 14.96 15.64
CA HIS A 23 34.93 13.83 15.14
C HIS A 23 34.04 12.60 15.04
N TYR A 24 33.61 12.27 13.82
CA TYR A 24 33.24 10.91 13.47
C TYR A 24 34.51 10.12 13.14
N PRO A 25 34.66 8.86 13.58
CA PRO A 25 35.82 8.05 13.22
C PRO A 25 35.88 7.86 11.71
N THR A 26 36.96 8.35 11.10
CA THR A 26 37.28 8.16 9.68
C THR A 26 38.09 6.88 9.53
N THR A 27 37.64 5.96 8.68
CA THR A 27 38.45 4.78 8.31
C THR A 27 39.56 5.21 7.34
N PRO A 28 40.80 4.70 7.46
CA PRO A 28 41.90 5.07 6.58
C PRO A 28 41.64 4.61 5.14
N SER A 29 41.90 5.48 4.18
CA SER A 29 41.72 5.22 2.75
C SER A 29 42.95 4.52 2.17
N ASP A 30 42.85 3.24 1.87
CA ASP A 30 43.82 2.56 1.01
C ASP A 30 43.44 2.73 -0.47
N GLY A 31 44.40 3.25 -1.25
CA GLY A 31 44.62 2.92 -2.66
C GLY A 31 43.55 3.31 -3.68
N GLN A 32 43.78 4.43 -4.38
CA GLN A 32 43.09 4.76 -5.62
C GLN A 32 43.31 3.67 -6.70
N ARG A 33 42.24 2.98 -7.08
CA ARG A 33 42.06 2.47 -8.45
C ARG A 33 40.75 3.02 -9.00
N ARG A 34 40.85 3.86 -10.03
CA ARG A 34 39.70 4.35 -10.81
C ARG A 34 38.95 3.15 -11.42
N LYS A 35 37.94 2.64 -10.73
CA LYS A 35 36.88 1.83 -11.32
C LYS A 35 35.74 2.78 -11.67
N VAL A 36 35.30 2.71 -12.93
CA VAL A 36 34.08 3.34 -13.44
C VAL A 36 32.93 2.87 -12.55
N ASN A 37 32.52 3.72 -11.62
CA ASN A 37 31.49 3.39 -10.64
C ASN A 37 30.13 3.49 -11.31
N ASN A 38 29.52 2.33 -11.57
CA ASN A 38 28.09 2.24 -11.75
C ASN A 38 27.41 2.65 -10.42
N PRO A 39 26.60 3.73 -10.36
CA PRO A 39 26.06 4.28 -9.10
C PRO A 39 25.17 3.30 -8.31
N GLU A 40 24.72 2.22 -8.95
CA GLU A 40 23.72 1.27 -8.44
C GLU A 40 24.31 0.06 -7.68
N ALA A 41 25.63 -0.17 -7.72
CA ALA A 41 26.22 -1.42 -7.17
C ALA A 41 26.57 -1.39 -5.67
N PHE A 42 26.49 -0.24 -4.99
CA PHE A 42 26.87 -0.16 -3.57
C PHE A 42 25.68 -0.41 -2.63
N GLN A 43 25.63 -1.62 -2.05
CA GLN A 43 24.69 -2.00 -1.00
C GLN A 43 25.47 -2.35 0.27
N SER A 44 25.69 -1.36 1.14
CA SER A 44 26.20 -1.58 2.49
C SER A 44 25.04 -1.61 3.48
N PHE A 45 25.11 -2.53 4.45
CA PHE A 45 24.20 -2.63 5.58
C PHE A 45 24.71 -1.89 6.83
N ASP A 46 25.92 -1.34 6.73
CA ASP A 46 26.55 -0.52 7.76
C ASP A 46 26.12 0.95 7.60
N ILE A 47 25.55 1.52 8.66
CA ILE A 47 25.04 2.89 8.68
C ILE A 47 26.17 3.89 8.42
N TRP A 48 27.37 3.66 8.97
CA TRP A 48 28.50 4.58 8.83
C TRP A 48 28.97 4.72 7.38
N LYS A 49 29.15 3.59 6.70
CA LYS A 49 29.56 3.58 5.28
C LYS A 49 28.56 4.30 4.37
N ASN A 50 27.25 4.19 4.68
CA ASN A 50 26.23 4.91 3.92
C ASN A 50 26.25 6.41 4.23
N LEU A 51 26.48 6.81 5.49
CA LEU A 51 26.60 8.22 5.87
C LEU A 51 27.80 8.89 5.20
N ASP A 52 28.97 8.26 5.18
CA ASP A 52 30.16 8.81 4.52
C ASP A 52 29.95 8.95 3.01
N LYS A 53 29.20 8.03 2.39
CA LYS A 53 28.78 8.15 0.99
C LYS A 53 27.88 9.36 0.77
N ILE A 54 26.88 9.59 1.63
CA ILE A 54 25.99 10.76 1.52
C ILE A 54 26.79 12.06 1.74
N ARG A 55 27.68 12.08 2.74
CA ARG A 55 28.56 13.23 3.04
C ARG A 55 29.45 13.59 1.86
N SER A 56 30.05 12.61 1.20
CA SER A 56 30.95 12.82 0.06
C SER A 56 30.23 13.14 -1.25
N SER A 57 29.04 12.57 -1.47
CA SER A 57 28.31 12.72 -2.75
C SER A 57 27.42 13.97 -2.83
N ARG A 58 27.06 14.59 -1.71
CA ARG A 58 26.07 15.67 -1.67
C ARG A 58 26.54 16.90 -0.90
N LYS A 59 26.44 18.05 -1.55
CA LYS A 59 26.82 19.35 -0.98
C LYS A 59 25.81 19.81 0.08
N GLY A 60 26.29 20.51 1.12
CA GLY A 60 25.46 21.13 2.15
C GLY A 60 24.80 20.17 3.14
N THR A 61 25.09 18.86 3.09
CA THR A 61 24.42 17.85 3.93
C THR A 61 24.76 17.92 5.43
N VAL A 62 25.88 18.56 5.76
CA VAL A 62 26.36 18.79 7.13
C VAL A 62 25.76 20.07 7.73
N GLN A 63 25.27 21.00 6.90
CA GLN A 63 24.76 22.28 7.37
C GLN A 63 23.40 22.11 8.06
N TYR A 64 23.22 22.77 9.20
CA TYR A 64 21.97 22.75 9.94
C TYR A 64 20.84 23.44 9.16
N MET A 65 19.68 22.81 9.16
CA MET A 65 18.47 23.35 8.56
C MET A 65 17.79 24.33 9.53
N LYS A 66 17.68 25.60 9.14
CA LYS A 66 17.11 26.64 10.01
C LYS A 66 15.65 26.34 10.33
N GLY A 67 15.30 26.39 11.63
CA GLY A 67 13.93 26.16 12.10
C GLY A 67 13.45 24.72 11.94
N SER A 68 14.33 23.77 11.60
CA SER A 68 13.94 22.38 11.35
C SER A 68 13.46 21.71 12.63
N LEU A 69 12.33 21.03 12.52
CA LEU A 69 11.76 20.20 13.58
C LEU A 69 11.23 18.91 12.97
N LEU A 70 11.66 17.78 13.53
CA LEU A 70 11.12 16.47 13.23
C LEU A 70 10.72 15.79 14.53
N ILE A 71 9.53 15.18 14.53
CA ILE A 71 9.04 14.40 15.67
C ILE A 71 8.74 12.98 15.21
N LEU A 72 9.31 12.02 15.91
CA LEU A 72 9.12 10.58 15.71
C LEU A 72 8.57 9.97 17.01
N PRO A 73 7.27 9.64 17.07
CA PRO A 73 6.73 8.86 18.17
C PRO A 73 7.13 7.39 18.03
N VAL A 74 7.86 6.86 19.02
CA VAL A 74 8.37 5.48 19.05
C VAL A 74 7.72 4.72 20.20
N ARG A 75 7.15 3.57 19.91
CA ARG A 75 6.64 2.61 20.91
C ARG A 75 7.62 1.46 21.07
N THR A 76 7.88 1.07 22.31
CA THR A 76 8.76 -0.05 22.61
C THR A 76 8.32 -0.77 23.87
N GLU A 77 8.45 -2.09 23.84
CA GLU A 77 8.30 -2.95 25.03
C GLU A 77 9.63 -3.13 25.77
N ALA A 78 10.74 -2.99 25.04
CA ALA A 78 12.10 -3.11 25.58
C ALA A 78 12.64 -1.74 26.00
N LYS A 79 12.10 -1.17 27.09
CA LYS A 79 12.50 0.15 27.62
C LYS A 79 14.02 0.28 27.78
N GLN A 80 14.67 -0.67 28.44
CA GLN A 80 16.11 -0.62 28.71
C GLN A 80 16.94 -0.60 27.43
N GLN A 81 16.63 -1.48 26.46
CA GLN A 81 17.36 -1.55 25.19
C GLN A 81 17.17 -0.27 24.36
N PHE A 82 15.99 0.35 24.43
CA PHE A 82 15.73 1.63 23.78
C PHE A 82 16.54 2.76 24.42
N GLU A 83 16.60 2.82 25.74
CA GLU A 83 17.41 3.80 26.47
C GLU A 83 18.91 3.62 26.19
N GLU A 84 19.40 2.39 26.12
CA GLU A 84 20.78 2.08 25.68
C GLU A 84 21.05 2.58 24.25
N CYS A 85 20.14 2.29 23.30
CA CYS A 85 20.25 2.76 21.92
C CYS A 85 20.26 4.31 21.84
N MET A 86 19.40 4.98 22.61
CA MET A 86 19.38 6.44 22.70
C MET A 86 20.66 7.01 23.33
N ASN A 87 21.20 6.36 24.35
CA ASN A 87 22.47 6.75 24.96
C ASN A 87 23.64 6.63 23.96
N GLU A 88 23.67 5.56 23.16
CA GLU A 88 24.65 5.41 22.08
C GLU A 88 24.49 6.48 21.00
N LEU A 89 23.25 6.83 20.62
CA LEU A 89 22.99 7.94 19.69
C LEU A 89 23.49 9.29 20.24
N HIS A 90 23.30 9.54 21.54
CA HIS A 90 23.75 10.78 22.20
C HIS A 90 25.27 10.93 22.30
N LYS A 91 26.05 9.87 22.07
CA LYS A 91 27.51 9.99 21.93
C LYS A 91 27.92 10.70 20.65
N TYR A 92 27.08 10.65 19.61
CA TYR A 92 27.37 11.21 18.29
C TYR A 92 26.51 12.44 17.95
N ILE A 93 25.32 12.55 18.53
CA ILE A 93 24.40 13.67 18.31
C ILE A 93 24.17 14.44 19.62
N SER A 94 24.40 15.76 19.59
CA SER A 94 24.20 16.63 20.74
C SER A 94 22.76 16.53 21.30
N LYS A 95 22.64 16.64 22.63
CA LYS A 95 21.36 16.67 23.36
C LYS A 95 20.50 17.89 23.02
N ASP A 96 21.08 18.93 22.43
CA ASP A 96 20.33 20.09 21.94
C ASP A 96 19.62 19.80 20.62
N ILE A 97 20.21 18.93 19.81
CA ILE A 97 19.69 18.52 18.49
C ILE A 97 18.70 17.37 18.67
N LEU A 98 19.11 16.30 19.35
CA LEU A 98 18.28 15.12 19.61
C LEU A 98 17.75 15.16 21.05
N GLN A 99 16.44 15.09 21.21
CA GLN A 99 15.77 15.07 22.51
C GLN A 99 14.79 13.90 22.55
N CYS A 100 14.66 13.28 23.72
CA CYS A 100 13.74 12.16 23.92
C CYS A 100 12.85 12.46 25.12
N TYR A 101 11.54 12.46 24.89
CA TYR A 101 10.55 12.72 25.94
C TYR A 101 9.73 11.45 26.19
N PRO A 102 9.92 10.76 27.32
CA PRO A 102 9.07 9.63 27.69
C PRO A 102 7.68 10.12 28.10
N GLN A 103 6.64 9.40 27.70
CA GLN A 103 5.29 9.64 28.20
C GLN A 103 5.17 9.14 29.65
N LYS A 104 5.00 10.05 30.60
CA LYS A 104 5.00 9.77 32.06
C LYS A 104 3.80 8.96 32.60
N ARG A 105 2.86 8.49 31.76
CA ARG A 105 1.51 8.05 32.23
C ARG A 105 1.17 6.57 32.06
N GLN A 106 2.03 5.73 31.46
CA GLN A 106 1.75 4.31 31.36
C GLN A 106 2.77 3.52 32.19
N LYS A 107 2.28 2.84 33.24
CA LYS A 107 3.04 1.82 33.99
C LYS A 107 3.10 0.49 33.23
N ASP A 108 2.53 0.43 32.03
CA ASP A 108 2.41 -0.78 31.23
C ASP A 108 3.63 -1.05 30.37
N ALA A 109 3.75 -2.31 29.94
CA ALA A 109 4.85 -2.86 29.17
C ALA A 109 5.18 -2.07 27.89
N ASN A 110 4.27 -1.28 27.32
CA ASN A 110 4.49 -0.55 26.07
C ASN A 110 4.66 0.96 26.31
N VAL A 111 5.91 1.43 26.33
CA VAL A 111 6.23 2.83 26.60
C VAL A 111 6.30 3.62 25.29
N LEU A 112 5.63 4.77 25.26
CA LEU A 112 5.74 5.74 24.17
C LEU A 112 6.80 6.78 24.48
N TYR A 113 7.75 6.94 23.54
CA TYR A 113 8.76 7.98 23.53
C TYR A 113 8.54 8.94 22.36
N TYR A 114 8.62 10.24 22.62
CA TYR A 114 8.67 11.24 21.56
C TYR A 114 10.13 11.60 21.30
N VAL A 115 10.67 11.08 20.20
CA VAL A 115 12.02 11.44 19.74
C VAL A 115 11.91 12.68 18.86
N VAL A 116 12.67 13.71 19.20
CA VAL A 116 12.60 15.03 18.57
C VAL A 116 13.97 15.42 18.06
N LEU A 117 14.04 15.80 16.78
CA LEU A 117 15.21 16.44 16.18
C LEU A 117 14.93 17.93 15.95
N LYS A 118 15.78 18.81 16.50
CA LYS A 118 15.76 20.26 16.36
C LYS A 118 17.01 20.75 15.65
N GLN A 119 16.87 21.74 14.76
CA GLN A 119 18.00 22.40 14.07
C GLN A 119 19.02 21.38 13.53
N PHE A 120 18.52 20.30 12.92
CA PHE A 120 19.33 19.15 12.53
C PHE A 120 19.88 19.35 11.11
N SER A 121 20.99 18.67 10.81
CA SER A 121 21.52 18.58 9.44
C SER A 121 20.87 17.40 8.70
N ILE A 122 20.98 17.38 7.38
CA ILE A 122 20.48 16.26 6.58
C ILE A 122 21.12 14.93 7.03
N LEU A 123 22.42 14.94 7.37
CA LEU A 123 23.12 13.76 7.88
C LEU A 123 22.60 13.30 9.24
N ASP A 124 22.31 14.23 10.17
CA ASP A 124 21.77 13.89 11.49
C ASP A 124 20.43 13.16 11.35
N SER A 125 19.56 13.64 10.46
CA SER A 125 18.28 12.98 10.18
C SER A 125 18.45 11.59 9.56
N CYS A 126 19.40 11.42 8.63
CA CYS A 126 19.69 10.12 8.01
C CYS A 126 20.19 9.11 9.05
N PHE A 127 21.11 9.54 9.93
CA PHE A 127 21.69 8.70 10.96
C PHE A 127 20.63 8.27 11.99
N VAL A 128 19.97 9.23 12.62
CA VAL A 128 19.04 8.98 13.73
C VAL A 128 17.84 8.15 13.24
N LEU A 129 17.24 8.51 12.09
CA LEU A 129 16.10 7.75 11.58
C LEU A 129 16.50 6.33 11.16
N ALA A 130 17.67 6.14 10.53
CA ALA A 130 18.12 4.80 10.15
C ALA A 130 18.33 3.90 11.38
N VAL A 131 18.99 4.42 12.43
CA VAL A 131 19.20 3.67 13.68
C VAL A 131 17.87 3.33 14.35
N LEU A 132 16.97 4.30 14.51
CA LEU A 132 15.71 4.09 15.24
C LEU A 132 14.73 3.18 14.50
N PHE A 133 14.58 3.33 13.18
CA PHE A 133 13.72 2.42 12.42
C PHE A 133 14.32 1.01 12.33
N ALA A 134 15.66 0.88 12.26
CA ALA A 134 16.31 -0.42 12.33
C ALA A 134 16.11 -1.07 13.69
N PHE A 135 16.31 -0.32 14.78
CA PHE A 135 16.11 -0.77 16.15
C PHE A 135 14.68 -1.30 16.37
N GLN A 136 13.67 -0.51 16.00
CA GLN A 136 12.27 -0.90 16.18
C GLN A 136 11.93 -2.22 15.49
N LYS A 137 12.48 -2.46 14.30
CA LYS A 137 12.27 -3.72 13.56
C LYS A 137 13.13 -4.87 14.05
N ARG A 138 14.33 -4.57 14.56
CA ARG A 138 15.28 -5.59 15.04
C ARG A 138 14.71 -6.37 16.22
N LEU A 139 13.98 -5.71 17.11
CA LEU A 139 13.29 -6.34 18.23
C LEU A 139 12.40 -7.53 17.79
N TRP A 140 11.80 -7.47 16.60
CA TRP A 140 10.92 -8.50 16.07
C TRP A 140 11.62 -9.49 15.12
N MET A 141 12.61 -9.03 14.34
CA MET A 141 13.17 -9.80 13.22
C MET A 141 14.56 -10.38 13.46
N ALA A 142 15.33 -9.83 14.40
CA ALA A 142 16.73 -10.20 14.63
C ALA A 142 17.16 -9.87 16.07
N SER A 143 16.43 -10.41 17.05
CA SER A 143 16.64 -10.13 18.48
C SER A 143 18.01 -10.56 19.02
N SER A 144 18.72 -11.46 18.33
CA SER A 144 20.07 -11.89 18.69
C SER A 144 21.16 -10.89 18.28
N GLU A 145 20.90 -9.97 17.34
CA GLU A 145 21.89 -8.99 16.89
C GLU A 145 21.88 -7.75 17.79
N LYS A 146 22.96 -7.54 18.57
CA LYS A 146 23.05 -6.42 19.52
C LYS A 146 23.64 -5.14 18.94
N SER A 147 24.15 -5.16 17.70
CA SER A 147 24.85 -3.99 17.13
C SER A 147 23.88 -2.89 16.71
N TYR A 148 23.84 -1.74 17.40
CA TYR A 148 22.92 -0.64 17.06
C TYR A 148 23.15 -0.03 15.67
N PHE A 149 24.40 0.05 15.22
CA PHE A 149 24.77 0.76 13.98
C PHE A 149 24.87 -0.12 12.73
N ARG A 150 24.67 -1.43 12.86
CA ARG A 150 24.60 -2.37 11.73
C ARG A 150 23.16 -2.82 11.52
N VAL A 151 22.67 -2.73 10.30
CA VAL A 151 21.32 -3.19 9.96
C VAL A 151 21.39 -4.63 9.46
N PRO A 152 20.68 -5.59 10.07
CA PRO A 152 20.63 -6.96 9.57
C PRO A 152 20.08 -7.01 8.13
N ARG A 153 20.58 -7.95 7.30
CA ARG A 153 20.26 -7.99 5.86
C ARG A 153 18.78 -8.20 5.53
N ASN A 154 18.07 -8.87 6.43
CA ASN A 154 16.65 -9.18 6.31
C ASN A 154 15.73 -8.01 6.73
N ILE A 155 16.28 -6.88 7.21
CA ILE A 155 15.49 -5.74 7.67
C ILE A 155 15.41 -4.68 6.57
N ASN A 156 14.19 -4.42 6.09
CA ASN A 156 13.86 -3.22 5.34
C ASN A 156 13.40 -2.13 6.32
N LEU A 157 13.83 -0.89 6.14
CA LEU A 157 13.41 0.23 6.99
C LEU A 157 12.01 0.72 6.57
N THR A 158 11.13 0.92 7.55
CA THR A 158 9.75 1.39 7.34
C THR A 158 9.28 2.09 8.60
N GLY A 159 8.50 3.14 8.44
CA GLY A 159 7.87 3.82 9.55
C GLY A 159 7.29 5.16 9.10
N SER A 160 7.00 6.02 10.07
CA SER A 160 6.51 7.36 9.78
C SER A 160 7.08 8.37 10.75
N PHE A 161 7.33 9.58 10.27
CA PHE A 161 7.71 10.72 11.09
C PHE A 161 6.79 11.90 10.78
N TYR A 162 6.82 12.91 11.65
CA TYR A 162 5.99 14.10 11.54
C TYR A 162 6.86 15.33 11.40
N LEU A 163 6.49 16.19 10.46
CA LEU A 163 7.04 17.54 10.33
C LEU A 163 5.92 18.55 10.59
N PRO A 164 6.24 19.79 11.01
CA PRO A 164 5.29 20.89 11.01
C PRO A 164 4.62 21.06 9.64
N LYS A 165 3.34 21.46 9.61
CA LYS A 165 2.61 21.63 8.35
C LYS A 165 3.09 22.82 7.50
N ASN A 166 3.75 23.79 8.13
CA ASN A 166 4.28 24.99 7.49
C ASN A 166 5.67 24.77 6.86
N ILE A 167 5.87 23.60 6.24
CA ILE A 167 7.03 23.32 5.42
C ILE A 167 6.70 23.60 3.95
N GLU A 168 7.70 24.08 3.21
CA GLU A 168 7.65 24.15 1.76
C GLU A 168 8.45 22.99 1.20
N THR A 169 7.78 22.07 0.51
CA THR A 169 8.44 21.09 -0.34
C THR A 169 8.67 21.78 -1.69
N GLY A 170 9.91 21.79 -2.18
CA GLY A 170 10.24 22.43 -3.47
C GLY A 170 9.27 22.06 -4.60
N LYS A 171 9.15 22.94 -5.61
CA LYS A 171 8.16 22.95 -6.72
C LYS A 171 8.09 21.70 -7.64
N HIS A 172 8.41 20.50 -7.16
CA HIS A 172 8.37 19.25 -7.93
C HIS A 172 7.37 18.20 -7.43
N HIS A 173 6.52 18.54 -6.46
CA HIS A 173 5.40 17.67 -6.06
C HIS A 173 4.00 18.22 -6.34
N LEU A 174 3.89 19.40 -6.99
CA LEU A 174 2.66 19.76 -7.70
C LEU A 174 2.65 19.01 -9.02
N MET A 175 2.09 17.81 -9.00
CA MET A 175 1.74 17.05 -10.19
C MET A 175 0.81 17.88 -11.07
N THR A 176 1.36 18.59 -12.05
CA THR A 176 0.68 18.78 -13.32
C THR A 176 0.76 17.46 -14.07
N SER A 177 -0.40 16.87 -14.33
CA SER A 177 -0.72 15.52 -14.80
C SER A 177 -0.13 15.07 -16.15
N TYR A 178 0.97 15.65 -16.64
CA TYR A 178 1.43 15.43 -18.03
C TYR A 178 2.93 15.19 -18.24
N ARG A 179 3.74 14.90 -17.19
CA ARG A 179 5.15 14.56 -17.40
C ARG A 179 5.56 13.26 -16.72
N ARG A 180 6.04 12.34 -17.57
CA ARG A 180 6.84 11.12 -17.34
C ARG A 180 7.05 10.74 -15.87
N GLU A 181 6.55 9.56 -15.52
CA GLU A 181 6.77 8.82 -14.28
C GLU A 181 8.16 9.07 -13.68
N LEU A 182 8.26 10.03 -12.76
CA LEU A 182 9.37 10.09 -11.83
C LEU A 182 9.29 8.81 -10.98
N PRO A 183 10.43 8.17 -10.65
CA PRO A 183 10.41 7.01 -9.77
C PRO A 183 9.67 7.38 -8.49
N ALA A 184 8.63 6.63 -8.16
CA ALA A 184 7.81 6.89 -6.99
C ALA A 184 8.71 7.00 -5.75
N SER A 185 8.81 8.21 -5.19
CA SER A 185 9.54 8.47 -3.95
C SER A 185 9.12 7.47 -2.88
N ASN A 186 10.08 6.96 -2.11
CA ASN A 186 9.75 6.07 -0.99
C ASN A 186 9.21 6.84 0.22
N ILE A 187 9.37 8.16 0.24
CA ILE A 187 8.83 9.05 1.27
C ILE A 187 7.59 9.72 0.68
N VAL A 188 6.43 9.39 1.24
CA VAL A 188 5.13 9.90 0.79
C VAL A 188 4.43 10.66 1.91
N GLY A 189 3.90 11.83 1.60
CA GLY A 189 2.99 12.54 2.51
C GLY A 189 1.67 11.79 2.64
N VAL A 190 1.16 11.64 3.85
CA VAL A 190 -0.15 11.03 4.10
C VAL A 190 -1.26 12.03 3.83
N GLY A 191 -2.22 11.67 2.97
CA GLY A 191 -3.33 12.57 2.59
C GLY A 191 -4.33 12.84 3.72
N PHE A 192 -4.62 11.82 4.53
CA PHE A 192 -5.46 11.96 5.73
C PHE A 192 -4.59 11.93 6.99
N ASN A 193 -4.19 13.12 7.46
CA ASN A 193 -3.42 13.24 8.69
C ASN A 193 -4.33 13.53 9.88
N VAL A 194 -4.16 12.75 10.96
CA VAL A 194 -4.96 12.89 12.17
C VAL A 194 -4.52 14.09 13.03
N LEU A 195 -3.26 14.52 12.91
CA LEU A 195 -2.73 15.65 13.67
C LEU A 195 -2.86 16.97 12.87
N PRO A 196 -3.67 17.95 13.31
CA PRO A 196 -3.99 19.12 12.48
C PRO A 196 -2.81 20.02 12.10
N SER A 197 -1.86 20.21 13.01
CA SER A 197 -0.73 21.16 12.85
C SER A 197 0.54 20.54 12.28
N PHE A 198 0.51 19.24 11.99
CA PHE A 198 1.64 18.49 11.48
C PHE A 198 1.29 17.86 10.14
N GLN A 199 2.30 17.43 9.40
CA GLN A 199 2.18 16.57 8.23
C GLN A 199 2.90 15.26 8.54
N GLN A 200 2.18 14.14 8.44
CA GLN A 200 2.77 12.81 8.54
C GLN A 200 3.40 12.43 7.20
N PHE A 201 4.62 11.91 7.27
CA PHE A 201 5.33 11.30 6.16
C PHE A 201 5.54 9.83 6.45
N HIS A 202 5.17 8.99 5.48
CA HIS A 202 5.37 7.56 5.55
C HIS A 202 6.57 7.16 4.67
N ILE A 203 7.45 6.34 5.23
CA ILE A 203 8.58 5.76 4.51
C ILE A 203 8.23 4.32 4.15
N LYS A 204 8.05 4.07 2.86
CA LYS A 204 7.83 2.73 2.31
C LYS A 204 9.06 1.84 2.53
N ALA A 205 8.82 0.54 2.65
CA ALA A 205 9.86 -0.46 2.90
C ALA A 205 11.03 -0.33 1.91
N CYS A 206 12.20 0.02 2.42
CA CYS A 206 13.40 0.17 1.61
C CYS A 206 14.67 -0.25 2.34
N HIS A 207 15.67 -0.65 1.55
CA HIS A 207 17.01 -0.96 2.02
C HIS A 207 17.70 0.28 2.61
N VAL A 208 18.59 0.12 3.59
CA VAL A 208 19.24 1.25 4.31
C VAL A 208 19.95 2.25 3.40
N SER A 209 20.63 1.78 2.34
CA SER A 209 21.29 2.67 1.37
C SER A 209 20.29 3.52 0.59
N ARG A 210 19.18 2.92 0.15
CA ARG A 210 18.09 3.64 -0.54
C ARG A 210 17.39 4.58 0.43
N PHE A 211 17.12 4.14 1.66
CA PHE A 211 16.53 4.94 2.72
C PHE A 211 17.30 6.24 2.98
N MET A 212 18.62 6.17 3.17
CA MET A 212 19.44 7.36 3.40
C MET A 212 19.49 8.28 2.17
N ASN A 213 19.54 7.70 0.97
CA ASN A 213 19.53 8.46 -0.28
C ASN A 213 18.20 9.22 -0.47
N GLU A 214 17.08 8.57 -0.16
CA GLU A 214 15.73 9.15 -0.22
C GLU A 214 15.54 10.24 0.84
N LEU A 215 15.95 10.01 2.10
CA LEU A 215 15.89 11.04 3.15
C LEU A 215 16.73 12.25 2.78
N SER A 216 17.94 12.03 2.25
CA SER A 216 18.79 13.12 1.84
C SER A 216 18.19 13.91 0.67
N ASN A 217 17.50 13.24 -0.27
CA ASN A 217 16.80 13.90 -1.39
C ASN A 217 15.58 14.68 -0.90
N PHE A 218 14.87 14.12 0.07
CA PHE A 218 13.69 14.74 0.63
C PHE A 218 14.07 16.01 1.40
N PHE A 219 14.98 15.91 2.39
CA PHE A 219 15.35 17.08 3.20
C PHE A 219 16.14 18.14 2.44
N SER A 220 16.83 17.81 1.33
CA SER A 220 17.44 18.84 0.49
C SER A 220 16.42 19.73 -0.22
N GLN A 221 15.16 19.30 -0.32
CA GLN A 221 14.06 20.03 -0.97
C GLN A 221 13.09 20.67 0.03
N VAL A 222 13.19 20.35 1.32
CA VAL A 222 12.30 20.88 2.36
C VAL A 222 12.87 22.17 2.93
N ALA A 223 12.09 23.23 2.89
CA ALA A 223 12.32 24.44 3.67
C ALA A 223 11.35 24.50 4.85
N PHE A 224 11.88 24.78 6.05
CA PHE A 224 11.08 24.85 7.28
C PHE A 224 10.64 26.28 7.58
N GLY A 225 9.36 26.44 7.91
CA GLY A 225 8.81 27.68 8.44
C GLY A 225 9.13 27.89 9.93
N LYS A 226 8.77 29.07 10.45
CA LYS A 226 8.91 29.38 11.88
C LYS A 226 7.93 28.54 12.70
N CYS A 227 8.40 27.91 13.77
CA CYS A 227 7.56 27.17 14.71
C CYS A 227 7.48 27.91 16.06
N GLU A 228 6.36 27.74 16.75
CA GLU A 228 6.18 28.22 18.13
C GLU A 228 7.12 27.47 19.09
N CYS A 229 7.56 28.13 20.17
CA CYS A 229 8.46 27.52 21.16
C CYS A 229 7.88 26.26 21.83
N CYS A 230 6.57 26.20 22.00
CA CYS A 230 5.85 25.10 22.67
C CYS A 230 5.26 24.05 21.71
N VAL A 231 5.67 24.06 20.43
CA VAL A 231 5.13 23.17 19.38
C VAL A 231 5.24 21.68 19.71
N ILE A 232 6.25 21.26 20.48
CA ILE A 232 6.44 19.87 20.92
C ILE A 232 5.41 19.48 21.97
N ASN A 233 5.13 20.36 22.94
CA ASN A 233 4.11 20.12 23.95
C ASN A 233 2.72 20.02 23.29
N ARG A 234 2.46 20.86 22.28
CA ARG A 234 1.26 20.77 21.46
C ARG A 234 1.18 19.42 20.74
N PHE A 235 2.26 18.98 20.09
CA PHE A 235 2.31 17.66 19.45
C PHE A 235 1.97 16.54 20.44
N GLN A 236 2.64 16.50 21.60
CA GLN A 236 2.43 15.47 22.61
C GLN A 236 0.98 15.44 23.09
N ARG A 237 0.39 16.61 23.35
CA ARG A 237 -1.01 16.72 23.78
C ARG A 237 -1.99 16.22 22.71
N GLU A 238 -1.83 16.65 21.47
CA GLU A 238 -2.74 16.27 20.36
C GLU A 238 -2.59 14.80 19.97
N TYR A 239 -1.37 14.27 19.96
CA TYR A 239 -1.11 12.85 19.75
C TYR A 239 -1.78 12.00 20.83
N MET A 240 -1.63 12.40 22.09
CA MET A 240 -2.30 11.72 23.20
C MET A 240 -3.83 11.82 23.13
N ARG A 241 -4.38 12.99 22.83
CA ARG A 241 -5.82 13.18 22.68
C ARG A 241 -6.39 12.21 21.65
N THR A 242 -5.73 12.09 20.50
CA THR A 242 -6.13 11.17 19.42
C THR A 242 -6.16 9.72 19.91
N TYR A 243 -5.08 9.25 20.54
CA TYR A 243 -5.03 7.88 21.08
C TYR A 243 -6.05 7.64 22.19
N SER A 244 -6.28 8.64 23.06
CA SER A 244 -7.31 8.56 24.11
C SER A 244 -8.71 8.49 23.52
N GLN A 245 -9.01 9.23 22.45
CA GLN A 245 -10.30 9.14 21.74
C GLN A 245 -10.48 7.76 21.11
N THR A 246 -9.45 7.22 20.45
CA THR A 246 -9.52 5.86 19.91
C THR A 246 -9.69 4.82 21.02
N SER A 247 -8.95 4.95 22.12
CA SER A 247 -9.08 4.04 23.26
C SER A 247 -10.46 4.11 23.89
N LEU A 248 -11.03 5.31 24.06
CA LEU A 248 -12.38 5.50 24.58
C LEU A 248 -13.42 4.85 23.66
N ALA A 249 -13.32 5.07 22.34
CA ALA A 249 -14.21 4.44 21.37
C ALA A 249 -14.15 2.90 21.43
N LEU A 250 -12.99 2.32 21.73
CA LEU A 250 -12.87 0.88 21.96
C LEU A 250 -13.53 0.43 23.28
N PHE A 251 -13.46 1.24 24.34
CA PHE A 251 -14.15 0.96 25.61
C PHE A 251 -15.67 1.10 25.51
N GLU A 252 -16.18 1.90 24.56
CA GLU A 252 -17.61 2.05 24.29
C GLU A 252 -18.19 0.85 23.53
N LEU A 253 -17.38 -0.01 22.89
CA LEU A 253 -17.84 -1.17 22.12
C LEU A 253 -18.83 -2.10 22.87
N PRO A 254 -18.56 -2.55 24.11
CA PRO A 254 -19.51 -3.39 24.83
C PRO A 254 -20.74 -2.63 25.35
N LEU A 255 -20.72 -1.29 25.31
CA LEU A 255 -21.78 -0.43 25.85
C LEU A 255 -22.76 0.04 24.76
N ILE A 256 -22.57 -0.39 23.52
CA ILE A 256 -23.52 -0.15 22.43
C ILE A 256 -24.84 -0.88 22.76
N GLY A 257 -25.95 -0.13 22.76
CA GLY A 257 -27.26 -0.59 23.22
C GLY A 257 -27.73 0.20 24.44
N ASP A 258 -28.35 -0.47 25.40
CA ASP A 258 -28.95 0.16 26.59
C ASP A 258 -27.94 0.84 27.55
N GLY A 259 -26.64 0.61 27.37
CA GLY A 259 -25.61 1.18 28.24
C GLY A 259 -25.40 2.68 28.04
N LEU A 260 -25.24 3.11 26.78
CA LEU A 260 -25.00 4.51 26.42
C LEU A 260 -26.17 5.17 25.67
N PHE A 261 -27.14 4.38 25.21
CA PHE A 261 -28.26 4.89 24.44
C PHE A 261 -29.59 4.54 25.12
N ASP A 262 -30.56 5.46 25.05
CA ASP A 262 -31.94 5.15 25.41
C ASP A 262 -32.58 4.30 24.31
N MET A 263 -32.29 3.00 24.34
CA MET A 263 -32.79 2.07 23.33
C MET A 263 -34.30 1.86 23.46
N LYS A 264 -34.91 2.12 24.61
CA LYS A 264 -36.37 2.02 24.78
C LYS A 264 -37.08 3.10 23.97
N ALA A 265 -36.67 4.36 24.12
CA ALA A 265 -37.22 5.44 23.31
C ALA A 265 -36.87 5.26 21.83
N TYR A 266 -35.64 4.86 21.51
CA TYR A 266 -35.21 4.61 20.13
C TYR A 266 -36.05 3.49 19.47
N THR A 267 -36.28 2.39 20.17
CA THR A 267 -37.09 1.27 19.67
C THR A 267 -38.53 1.70 19.45
N ASN A 268 -39.14 2.43 20.40
CA ASN A 268 -40.52 2.89 20.24
C ASN A 268 -40.67 3.83 19.04
N LYS A 269 -39.68 4.69 18.79
CA LYS A 269 -39.68 5.61 17.65
C LYS A 269 -39.46 4.91 16.31
N THR A 270 -38.58 3.90 16.26
CA THR A 270 -38.15 3.28 14.99
C THR A 270 -38.95 2.02 14.63
N ARG A 271 -39.54 1.32 15.60
CA ARG A 271 -40.34 0.10 15.39
C ARG A 271 -41.39 0.24 14.28
N PRO A 272 -42.31 1.23 14.29
CA PRO A 272 -43.33 1.32 13.25
C PRO A 272 -42.75 1.58 11.84
N ILE A 273 -41.61 2.28 11.76
CA ILE A 273 -40.93 2.57 10.48
C ILE A 273 -40.32 1.28 9.92
N ILE A 274 -39.66 0.48 10.77
CA ILE A 274 -39.07 -0.80 10.39
C ILE A 274 -40.16 -1.81 10.01
N GLU A 275 -41.28 -1.86 10.74
CA GLU A 275 -42.42 -2.72 10.41
C GLU A 275 -43.06 -2.35 9.07
N LYS A 276 -43.29 -1.05 8.83
CA LYS A 276 -43.79 -0.57 7.53
C LYS A 276 -42.82 -0.91 6.39
N SER A 277 -41.52 -0.71 6.60
CA SER A 277 -40.49 -1.09 5.63
C SER A 277 -40.51 -2.59 5.35
N LYS A 278 -40.73 -3.43 6.36
CA LYS A 278 -40.83 -4.88 6.20
C LYS A 278 -42.04 -5.27 5.35
N VAL A 279 -43.21 -4.68 5.59
CA VAL A 279 -44.42 -4.93 4.79
C VAL A 279 -44.20 -4.52 3.33
N GLN A 280 -43.57 -3.37 3.10
CA GLN A 280 -43.24 -2.90 1.75
C GLN A 280 -42.27 -3.85 1.04
N MET A 281 -41.26 -4.36 1.75
CA MET A 281 -40.32 -5.35 1.18
C MET A 281 -41.03 -6.66 0.82
N VAL A 282 -41.94 -7.16 1.67
CA VAL A 282 -42.72 -8.37 1.38
C VAL A 282 -43.62 -8.16 0.16
N LYS A 283 -44.36 -7.05 0.11
CA LYS A 283 -45.20 -6.70 -1.05
C LYS A 283 -44.37 -6.62 -2.33
N HIS A 284 -43.20 -6.01 -2.26
CA HIS A 284 -42.30 -5.91 -3.41
C HIS A 284 -41.80 -7.29 -3.88
N ILE A 285 -41.50 -8.21 -2.96
CA ILE A 285 -41.13 -9.59 -3.29
C ILE A 285 -42.29 -10.30 -3.99
N GLU A 286 -43.53 -10.12 -3.52
CA GLU A 286 -44.72 -10.69 -4.16
C GLU A 286 -44.96 -10.12 -5.56
N GLU A 287 -44.85 -8.79 -5.71
CA GLU A 287 -44.93 -8.11 -7.00
C GLU A 287 -43.88 -8.63 -7.98
N LEU A 288 -42.63 -8.79 -7.53
CA LEU A 288 -41.55 -9.37 -8.34
C LEU A 288 -41.83 -10.83 -8.71
N LYS A 289 -42.38 -11.63 -7.80
CA LYS A 289 -42.72 -13.03 -8.07
C LYS A 289 -43.82 -13.13 -9.12
N ILE A 290 -44.90 -12.36 -8.94
CA ILE A 290 -46.01 -12.30 -9.90
C ILE A 290 -45.48 -11.87 -11.27
N TYR A 291 -44.71 -10.77 -11.33
CA TYR A 291 -44.11 -10.26 -12.56
C TYR A 291 -43.30 -11.35 -13.30
N ASN A 292 -42.43 -12.06 -12.58
CA ASN A 292 -41.61 -13.13 -13.14
C ASN A 292 -42.44 -14.35 -13.59
N GLU A 293 -43.49 -14.71 -12.85
CA GLU A 293 -44.39 -15.82 -13.21
C GLU A 293 -45.21 -15.47 -14.46
N THR A 294 -45.81 -14.28 -14.53
CA THR A 294 -46.55 -13.82 -15.72
C THR A 294 -45.68 -13.73 -16.99
N HIS A 295 -44.42 -13.30 -16.87
CA HIS A 295 -43.50 -13.29 -18.00
C HIS A 295 -42.87 -14.66 -18.32
N SER A 296 -42.92 -15.62 -17.41
CA SER A 296 -42.54 -17.01 -17.69
C SER A 296 -43.65 -17.75 -18.44
N THR A 297 -44.93 -17.45 -18.17
CA THR A 297 -46.07 -18.07 -18.86
C THR A 297 -46.24 -17.56 -20.30
N GLN A 298 -45.87 -16.31 -20.60
CA GLN A 298 -45.91 -15.76 -21.96
C GLN A 298 -44.79 -16.29 -22.89
N ARG A 299 -43.75 -16.96 -22.37
CA ARG A 299 -42.68 -17.53 -23.21
C ARG A 299 -43.02 -18.91 -23.80
N ASN A 300 -44.12 -19.53 -23.36
CA ASN A 300 -44.60 -20.83 -23.84
C ASN A 300 -45.84 -20.75 -24.75
N GLN A 301 -46.25 -19.56 -25.18
CA GLN A 301 -47.19 -19.44 -26.30
C GLN A 301 -46.40 -19.38 -27.62
N PRO A 302 -46.71 -20.24 -28.60
CA PRO A 302 -46.07 -20.16 -29.90
C PRO A 302 -46.40 -18.81 -30.55
N LEU A 303 -45.38 -18.19 -31.16
CA LEU A 303 -45.50 -17.01 -32.00
C LEU A 303 -46.72 -17.13 -32.92
N GLN A 304 -47.72 -16.29 -32.70
CA GLN A 304 -48.65 -15.91 -33.76
C GLN A 304 -48.27 -14.50 -34.20
N GLU A 305 -47.81 -14.42 -35.44
CA GLU A 305 -47.50 -13.22 -36.19
C GLU A 305 -48.70 -12.26 -36.17
N GLN A 306 -48.50 -11.02 -35.71
CA GLN A 306 -49.27 -9.88 -36.21
C GLN A 306 -48.40 -8.61 -36.30
N LYS A 307 -48.09 -8.30 -37.58
CA LYS A 307 -48.00 -7.01 -38.31
C LYS A 307 -47.72 -5.67 -37.60
N PRO A 308 -47.00 -4.73 -38.26
CA PRO A 308 -46.49 -3.50 -37.65
C PRO A 308 -47.39 -2.25 -37.80
N LEU A 309 -47.24 -1.34 -36.80
CA LEU A 309 -47.37 0.14 -36.82
C LEU A 309 -48.79 0.77 -36.84
N PRO A 310 -49.01 2.03 -36.38
CA PRO A 310 -48.03 3.12 -36.17
C PRO A 310 -48.14 3.97 -34.87
N ASP A 311 -47.19 4.90 -34.79
CA ASP A 311 -46.87 5.94 -33.81
C ASP A 311 -48.01 6.67 -33.07
N SER A 312 -47.73 7.03 -31.81
CA SER A 312 -48.31 8.18 -31.12
C SER A 312 -47.36 8.69 -30.03
N PHE A 313 -46.72 9.84 -30.30
CA PHE A 313 -45.95 10.68 -29.38
C PHE A 313 -46.88 11.42 -28.40
N SER A 314 -46.59 11.48 -27.08
CA SER A 314 -46.07 12.65 -26.33
C SER A 314 -46.68 12.66 -24.88
N PRO A 315 -46.27 13.54 -23.93
CA PRO A 315 -44.96 13.68 -23.28
C PRO A 315 -45.06 13.86 -21.72
N SER A 316 -43.91 14.10 -21.05
CA SER A 316 -43.74 14.67 -19.68
C SER A 316 -43.84 13.68 -18.49
N ASN A 317 -43.05 13.70 -17.40
CA ASN A 317 -42.09 14.65 -16.84
C ASN A 317 -41.05 13.94 -15.91
N THR A 318 -39.85 14.52 -15.89
CA THR A 318 -38.78 14.56 -14.86
C THR A 318 -39.01 13.95 -13.46
N VAL A 319 -37.97 13.32 -12.88
CA VAL A 319 -37.08 13.89 -11.83
C VAL A 319 -35.99 12.89 -11.41
N HIS A 320 -34.77 13.40 -11.31
CA HIS A 320 -33.57 12.77 -10.74
C HIS A 320 -33.75 12.29 -9.28
N THR A 321 -33.10 11.21 -8.90
CA THR A 321 -32.18 11.17 -7.73
C THR A 321 -31.46 9.82 -7.68
N GLY A 322 -30.14 9.88 -7.57
CA GLY A 322 -29.29 8.71 -7.41
C GLY A 322 -29.29 8.23 -5.96
N THR A 323 -29.22 6.92 -5.78
CA THR A 323 -29.05 6.31 -4.46
C THR A 323 -27.99 5.21 -4.51
N THR A 324 -26.96 5.47 -3.72
CA THR A 324 -25.82 4.67 -3.28
C THR A 324 -26.21 3.24 -2.86
N SER A 325 -25.57 2.21 -3.43
CA SER A 325 -25.69 0.83 -2.97
C SER A 325 -24.57 0.46 -1.98
N HIS A 326 -24.93 0.29 -0.71
CA HIS A 326 -24.10 -0.40 0.27
C HIS A 326 -24.38 -1.92 0.20
N GLN A 327 -23.34 -2.71 -0.13
CA GLN A 327 -23.33 -4.17 -0.05
C GLN A 327 -23.28 -4.62 1.42
N SER A 328 -24.23 -5.44 1.83
CA SER A 328 -24.16 -6.26 3.05
C SER A 328 -23.82 -7.71 2.67
N GLN A 329 -22.64 -8.18 3.11
CA GLN A 329 -22.23 -9.58 3.03
C GLN A 329 -22.96 -10.40 4.11
N LEU A 330 -23.64 -11.46 3.70
CA LEU A 330 -24.18 -12.51 4.57
C LEU A 330 -23.21 -13.70 4.54
N GLN A 331 -22.47 -13.91 5.63
CA GLN A 331 -21.75 -15.15 5.91
C GLN A 331 -22.77 -16.26 6.21
N ARG A 332 -22.70 -17.37 5.48
CA ARG A 332 -23.28 -18.66 5.91
C ARG A 332 -22.14 -19.63 6.25
N SER A 333 -22.27 -20.22 7.43
CA SER A 333 -21.42 -21.26 7.97
C SER A 333 -21.52 -22.55 7.17
N ILE A 334 -20.41 -23.29 7.06
CA ILE A 334 -20.38 -24.68 6.62
C ILE A 334 -19.81 -25.49 7.79
N ILE A 335 -20.62 -26.40 8.31
CA ILE A 335 -20.23 -27.45 9.25
C ILE A 335 -19.98 -28.74 8.45
N ASN A 336 -18.74 -29.22 8.57
CA ASN A 336 -18.22 -30.58 8.51
C ASN A 336 -18.70 -31.57 7.45
N LYS A 337 -17.72 -32.09 6.69
CA LYS A 337 -17.40 -33.52 6.62
C LYS A 337 -15.93 -33.71 6.22
N SER A 338 -15.14 -34.25 7.15
CA SER A 338 -13.85 -34.91 6.87
C SER A 338 -14.12 -36.36 6.46
N PRO A 339 -13.19 -37.03 5.75
CA PRO A 339 -12.22 -37.85 6.49
C PRO A 339 -10.78 -37.88 5.92
N SER A 340 -9.83 -38.12 6.86
CA SER A 340 -8.48 -38.74 6.81
C SER A 340 -7.82 -39.05 5.46
N THR A 341 -6.49 -38.90 5.27
CA THR A 341 -5.42 -39.66 5.96
C THR A 341 -4.04 -39.00 5.74
N GLN A 342 -3.12 -39.21 6.68
CA GLN A 342 -1.79 -38.62 6.84
C GLN A 342 -0.69 -39.14 5.88
N ASN A 343 0.31 -38.26 5.64
CA ASN A 343 1.78 -38.44 5.50
C ASN A 343 2.34 -39.49 4.51
N ILE A 344 3.40 -39.24 3.73
CA ILE A 344 4.81 -39.19 4.17
C ILE A 344 5.70 -38.53 3.07
N SER A 345 6.78 -37.91 3.54
CA SER A 345 7.92 -37.30 2.86
C SER A 345 8.61 -38.12 1.75
N ASN A 346 9.25 -37.44 0.79
CA ASN A 346 10.64 -37.76 0.46
C ASN A 346 11.42 -36.56 -0.09
N ARG A 347 12.52 -36.24 0.62
CA ARG A 347 13.65 -35.43 0.14
C ARG A 347 14.49 -36.32 -0.78
N TYR A 348 14.96 -35.81 -1.91
CA TYR A 348 16.28 -36.17 -2.42
C TYR A 348 16.99 -34.97 -3.02
N SER A 349 18.24 -34.83 -2.58
CA SER A 349 19.29 -33.92 -3.03
C SER A 349 19.73 -34.23 -4.47
N GLY A 350 20.31 -33.24 -5.14
CA GLY A 350 20.72 -33.33 -6.54
C GLY A 350 21.97 -34.16 -6.82
N SER A 351 22.23 -34.33 -8.12
CA SER A 351 23.56 -34.57 -8.69
C SER A 351 23.59 -34.06 -10.14
N ASN A 352 24.69 -33.41 -10.49
CA ASN A 352 25.04 -32.96 -11.84
C ASN A 352 25.44 -34.16 -12.72
N THR A 353 25.10 -34.11 -14.01
CA THR A 353 25.93 -34.66 -15.10
C THR A 353 25.62 -33.94 -16.42
N THR A 354 26.67 -33.82 -17.22
CA THR A 354 26.86 -33.07 -18.46
C THR A 354 26.42 -33.81 -19.73
N GLU A 355 26.38 -33.04 -20.83
CA GLU A 355 26.55 -33.42 -22.26
C GLU A 355 25.33 -33.71 -23.17
N ASN A 356 25.26 -32.87 -24.22
CA ASN A 356 24.91 -33.07 -25.64
C ASN A 356 23.71 -33.96 -26.06
N GLY A 357 22.80 -33.34 -26.83
CA GLY A 357 21.90 -34.05 -27.74
C GLY A 357 20.86 -33.15 -28.40
N ARG A 358 21.10 -32.75 -29.66
CA ARG A 358 20.08 -32.16 -30.56
C ARG A 358 19.04 -33.23 -30.94
N ASN A 359 17.80 -32.78 -31.08
CA ASN A 359 16.64 -33.42 -31.74
C ASN A 359 15.96 -34.56 -30.95
N VAL A 360 14.78 -34.28 -30.39
CA VAL A 360 13.44 -34.65 -30.89
C VAL A 360 12.45 -34.15 -29.84
N GLU A 361 11.63 -33.15 -30.17
CA GLU A 361 10.49 -32.71 -29.37
C GLU A 361 9.46 -33.85 -29.27
N ARG A 362 9.58 -34.66 -28.22
CA ARG A 362 8.46 -35.43 -27.69
C ARG A 362 8.00 -34.76 -26.41
N HIS A 363 6.73 -34.36 -26.44
CA HIS A 363 5.96 -33.80 -25.35
C HIS A 363 6.36 -34.34 -23.98
N LYS A 364 6.79 -33.42 -23.09
CA LYS A 364 6.72 -33.67 -21.65
C LYS A 364 5.24 -33.76 -21.26
N PRO A 365 4.79 -34.84 -20.61
CA PRO A 365 3.42 -34.91 -20.12
C PRO A 365 3.25 -33.90 -18.98
N GLY A 366 2.29 -32.99 -19.13
CA GLY A 366 1.76 -32.21 -18.01
C GLY A 366 1.89 -30.68 -18.08
N PHE A 367 2.57 -30.09 -19.07
CA PHE A 367 2.65 -28.63 -19.20
C PHE A 367 2.13 -28.17 -20.56
N MET A 368 1.05 -27.38 -20.53
CA MET A 368 0.46 -26.78 -21.73
C MET A 368 1.42 -25.77 -22.37
N THR A 369 1.47 -25.73 -23.70
CA THR A 369 2.19 -24.70 -24.46
C THR A 369 1.52 -23.32 -24.30
N GLN A 370 2.23 -22.24 -24.64
CA GLN A 370 1.66 -20.88 -24.54
C GLN A 370 0.44 -20.71 -25.45
N ASP A 371 0.45 -21.34 -26.63
CA ASP A 371 -0.67 -21.31 -27.57
C ASP A 371 -1.87 -22.11 -27.03
N GLU A 372 -1.62 -23.26 -26.40
CA GLU A 372 -2.68 -24.03 -25.72
C GLU A 372 -3.29 -23.24 -24.55
N ILE A 373 -2.47 -22.50 -23.78
CA ILE A 373 -2.94 -21.63 -22.70
C ILE A 373 -3.77 -20.47 -23.27
N LYS A 374 -3.35 -19.87 -24.39
CA LYS A 374 -4.09 -18.82 -25.11
C LYS A 374 -5.47 -19.34 -25.55
N GLN A 375 -5.50 -20.49 -26.21
CA GLN A 375 -6.74 -21.12 -26.69
C GLN A 375 -7.69 -21.47 -25.54
N HIS A 376 -7.16 -21.99 -24.42
CA HIS A 376 -7.97 -22.25 -23.23
C HIS A 376 -8.57 -20.97 -22.62
N CYS A 377 -7.83 -19.86 -22.62
CA CYS A 377 -8.33 -18.57 -22.13
C CYS A 377 -9.43 -18.00 -23.05
N ILE A 378 -9.25 -18.09 -24.37
CA ILE A 378 -10.26 -17.74 -25.38
C ILE A 378 -11.54 -18.57 -25.18
N ALA A 379 -11.41 -19.88 -25.00
CA ALA A 379 -12.53 -20.78 -24.72
C ALA A 379 -13.28 -20.39 -23.44
N THR A 380 -12.56 -19.97 -22.40
CA THR A 380 -13.14 -19.50 -21.13
C THR A 380 -13.97 -18.23 -21.33
N ILE A 381 -13.51 -17.31 -22.19
CA ILE A 381 -14.25 -16.08 -22.50
C ILE A 381 -15.49 -16.40 -23.33
N LYS A 382 -15.38 -17.25 -24.37
CA LYS A 382 -16.53 -17.67 -25.20
C LYS A 382 -17.60 -18.39 -24.37
N ALA A 383 -17.20 -19.31 -23.49
CA ALA A 383 -18.10 -19.96 -22.55
C ALA A 383 -18.75 -18.97 -21.57
N SER A 384 -18.01 -17.95 -21.12
CA SER A 384 -18.54 -16.90 -20.25
C SER A 384 -19.54 -15.99 -20.96
N ILE A 385 -19.31 -15.64 -22.22
CA ILE A 385 -20.27 -14.89 -23.05
C ILE A 385 -21.57 -15.68 -23.17
N HIS A 386 -21.48 -16.98 -23.47
CA HIS A 386 -22.65 -17.85 -23.57
C HIS A 386 -23.40 -17.97 -22.23
N ALA A 387 -22.68 -18.15 -21.12
CA ALA A 387 -23.27 -18.24 -19.79
C ALA A 387 -23.95 -16.93 -19.34
N VAL A 388 -23.42 -15.77 -19.75
CA VAL A 388 -24.04 -14.46 -19.48
C VAL A 388 -25.25 -14.21 -20.38
N LYS A 389 -25.19 -14.57 -21.66
CA LYS A 389 -26.33 -14.46 -22.60
C LYS A 389 -27.53 -15.33 -22.19
N ASN A 390 -27.28 -16.44 -21.50
CA ASN A 390 -28.33 -17.30 -20.94
C ASN A 390 -28.98 -16.73 -19.67
N LYS A 391 -28.41 -15.67 -19.08
CA LYS A 391 -29.01 -14.90 -17.98
C LYS A 391 -29.72 -13.67 -18.51
N SER A 392 -30.52 -13.01 -17.67
CA SER A 392 -31.23 -11.79 -18.07
C SER A 392 -30.25 -10.66 -18.38
N SER A 393 -30.45 -9.97 -19.52
CA SER A 393 -29.58 -8.88 -20.00
C SER A 393 -29.48 -7.71 -19.03
N TYR A 394 -30.49 -7.49 -18.19
CA TYR A 394 -30.54 -6.41 -17.20
C TYR A 394 -30.05 -6.82 -15.81
N GLN A 395 -29.70 -8.09 -15.61
CA GLN A 395 -29.24 -8.57 -14.31
C GLN A 395 -27.83 -8.06 -14.03
N ILE A 396 -27.58 -7.60 -12.79
CA ILE A 396 -26.23 -7.26 -12.34
C ILE A 396 -25.50 -8.54 -11.96
N LEU A 397 -24.36 -8.78 -12.60
CA LEU A 397 -23.55 -10.00 -12.44
C LEU A 397 -22.11 -9.62 -12.11
N LYS A 398 -21.38 -10.57 -11.54
CA LYS A 398 -19.91 -10.57 -11.48
C LYS A 398 -19.42 -11.83 -12.16
N THR A 399 -18.61 -11.67 -13.20
CA THR A 399 -18.07 -12.76 -14.01
C THR A 399 -16.55 -12.77 -13.94
N TYR A 400 -15.97 -13.94 -14.24
CA TYR A 400 -14.53 -14.15 -14.15
C TYR A 400 -14.02 -14.88 -15.38
N VAL A 401 -12.94 -14.38 -15.95
CA VAL A 401 -12.28 -15.00 -17.12
C VAL A 401 -10.78 -15.13 -16.89
N ARG A 402 -10.18 -16.18 -17.46
CA ARG A 402 -8.73 -16.39 -17.44
C ARG A 402 -8.10 -15.66 -18.63
N CYS A 403 -6.94 -15.07 -18.39
CA CYS A 403 -6.11 -14.39 -19.38
C CYS A 403 -4.66 -14.89 -19.26
N PRO A 404 -3.95 -15.16 -20.37
CA PRO A 404 -2.54 -15.54 -20.31
C PRO A 404 -1.71 -14.44 -19.65
N ARG A 405 -0.76 -14.83 -18.79
CA ARG A 405 0.09 -13.87 -18.09
C ARG A 405 1.16 -13.27 -19.00
N GLN A 406 1.70 -14.05 -19.92
CA GLN A 406 2.80 -13.62 -20.77
C GLN A 406 2.26 -12.77 -21.93
N ASN A 407 2.73 -11.52 -22.07
CA ASN A 407 2.44 -10.55 -23.15
C ASN A 407 0.99 -10.02 -23.24
N TYR A 408 -0.04 -10.77 -22.85
CA TYR A 408 -1.45 -10.36 -23.02
C TYR A 408 -2.00 -9.57 -21.83
N ILE A 409 -1.57 -9.88 -20.61
CA ILE A 409 -2.10 -9.19 -19.43
C ILE A 409 -1.70 -7.71 -19.38
N ASP A 410 -0.51 -7.37 -19.86
CA ASP A 410 -0.01 -5.99 -19.89
C ASP A 410 -0.81 -5.16 -20.91
N VAL A 411 -1.21 -5.75 -22.03
CA VAL A 411 -2.10 -5.13 -23.02
C VAL A 411 -3.50 -4.91 -22.42
N VAL A 412 -4.02 -5.88 -21.68
CA VAL A 412 -5.28 -5.69 -20.94
C VAL A 412 -5.14 -4.56 -19.92
N TYR A 413 -4.06 -4.49 -19.14
CA TYR A 413 -3.80 -3.42 -18.17
C TYR A 413 -3.76 -2.03 -18.83
N GLN A 414 -3.10 -1.90 -19.98
CA GLN A 414 -3.01 -0.66 -20.74
C GLN A 414 -4.39 -0.20 -21.25
N ASN A 415 -5.28 -1.14 -21.60
CA ASN A 415 -6.62 -0.86 -22.11
C ASN A 415 -7.73 -0.87 -21.05
N LEU A 416 -7.42 -1.05 -19.75
CA LEU A 416 -8.45 -1.19 -18.70
C LEU A 416 -9.37 0.04 -18.58
N ASN A 417 -8.83 1.25 -18.71
CA ASN A 417 -9.63 2.48 -18.62
C ASN A 417 -10.57 2.63 -19.83
N ASP A 418 -10.10 2.24 -21.00
CA ASP A 418 -10.90 2.25 -22.24
C ASP A 418 -11.99 1.17 -22.20
N LEU A 419 -11.67 -0.02 -21.69
CA LEU A 419 -12.65 -1.08 -21.49
C LEU A 419 -13.75 -0.65 -20.51
N ARG A 420 -13.38 -0.02 -19.38
CA ARG A 420 -14.33 0.48 -18.38
C ARG A 420 -15.22 1.59 -18.92
N SER A 421 -14.65 2.56 -19.66
CA SER A 421 -15.42 3.67 -20.22
C SER A 421 -16.36 3.25 -21.36
N LYS A 422 -15.95 2.30 -22.20
CA LYS A 422 -16.79 1.79 -23.31
C LYS A 422 -17.93 0.88 -22.86
N THR A 423 -17.76 0.22 -21.71
CA THR A 423 -18.71 -0.82 -21.26
C THR A 423 -19.44 -0.46 -19.98
N ASN A 424 -19.08 0.63 -19.28
CA ASN A 424 -19.60 0.95 -17.95
C ASN A 424 -19.51 -0.21 -16.94
N CYS A 425 -18.60 -1.17 -17.17
CA CYS A 425 -18.37 -2.31 -16.30
C CYS A 425 -17.17 -2.04 -15.38
N ASN A 426 -17.24 -2.52 -14.14
CA ASN A 426 -16.10 -2.54 -13.24
C ASN A 426 -15.20 -3.75 -13.56
N ILE A 427 -14.07 -3.50 -14.23
CA ILE A 427 -13.14 -4.54 -14.69
C ILE A 427 -11.86 -4.46 -13.84
N VAL A 428 -11.49 -5.55 -13.16
CA VAL A 428 -10.33 -5.62 -12.26
C VAL A 428 -9.58 -6.93 -12.47
N VAL A 429 -8.26 -6.87 -12.62
CA VAL A 429 -7.41 -8.08 -12.60
C VAL A 429 -7.22 -8.50 -11.14
N LEU A 430 -7.61 -9.74 -10.80
CA LEU A 430 -7.53 -10.26 -9.44
C LEU A 430 -6.07 -10.51 -9.02
N ASN A 431 -5.78 -10.15 -7.76
CA ASN A 431 -4.55 -10.53 -7.10
C ASN A 431 -4.61 -12.01 -6.67
N LEU A 432 -3.46 -12.65 -6.50
CA LEU A 432 -3.34 -14.07 -6.12
C LEU A 432 -4.15 -14.41 -4.85
N ASN A 433 -4.23 -13.47 -3.91
CA ASN A 433 -4.96 -13.65 -2.64
C ASN A 433 -6.48 -13.76 -2.82
N ASN A 434 -7.04 -13.27 -3.93
CA ASN A 434 -8.49 -13.21 -4.19
C ASN A 434 -8.94 -14.20 -5.27
N LEU A 435 -8.07 -15.12 -5.72
CA LEU A 435 -8.40 -16.08 -6.78
C LEU A 435 -9.56 -17.02 -6.41
N HIS A 436 -9.73 -17.33 -5.13
CA HIS A 436 -10.80 -18.18 -4.62
C HIS A 436 -12.21 -17.64 -4.96
N GLU A 437 -12.38 -16.32 -5.09
CA GLU A 437 -13.65 -15.68 -5.49
C GLU A 437 -14.12 -16.08 -6.90
N SER A 438 -13.18 -16.49 -7.76
CA SER A 438 -13.45 -16.82 -9.16
C SER A 438 -13.77 -18.30 -9.40
N GLN A 439 -13.47 -19.16 -8.43
CA GLN A 439 -13.46 -20.61 -8.62
C GLN A 439 -14.87 -21.15 -8.92
N GLN A 440 -15.87 -20.75 -8.14
CA GLN A 440 -17.25 -21.17 -8.31
C GLN A 440 -17.83 -20.77 -9.70
N TRP A 441 -17.44 -19.61 -10.22
CA TRP A 441 -17.85 -19.19 -11.56
C TRP A 441 -17.17 -20.02 -12.63
N LEU A 442 -15.85 -20.19 -12.55
CA LEU A 442 -15.06 -20.91 -13.56
C LEU A 442 -15.42 -22.41 -13.63
N GLU A 443 -15.78 -23.02 -12.49
CA GLU A 443 -16.25 -24.42 -12.43
C GLU A 443 -17.65 -24.59 -13.02
N SER A 444 -18.49 -23.54 -13.01
CA SER A 444 -19.83 -23.57 -13.60
C SER A 444 -19.84 -23.47 -15.13
N LEU A 445 -18.71 -23.15 -15.76
CA LEU A 445 -18.60 -22.98 -17.21
C LEU A 445 -18.41 -24.34 -17.90
N ASN A 446 -19.26 -24.62 -18.89
CA ASN A 446 -19.06 -25.77 -19.76
C ASN A 446 -18.01 -25.44 -20.85
N LEU A 447 -16.74 -25.78 -20.59
CA LEU A 447 -15.63 -25.56 -21.51
C LEU A 447 -15.52 -26.63 -22.61
N ALA A 448 -16.23 -27.75 -22.49
CA ALA A 448 -16.15 -28.87 -23.44
C ALA A 448 -16.62 -28.49 -24.85
N ASN A 449 -17.49 -27.49 -24.96
CA ASN A 449 -18.00 -26.98 -26.24
C ASN A 449 -17.05 -25.99 -26.93
N TYR A 450 -16.00 -25.53 -26.25
CA TYR A 450 -15.17 -24.40 -26.71
C TYR A 450 -13.66 -24.69 -26.68
N SER A 451 -13.22 -25.84 -26.15
CA SER A 451 -11.82 -26.25 -26.07
C SER A 451 -11.67 -27.75 -26.31
N ILE A 452 -10.60 -28.14 -27.02
CA ILE A 452 -10.19 -29.55 -27.23
C ILE A 452 -9.39 -30.06 -26.01
N PHE A 453 -8.88 -29.15 -25.19
CA PHE A 453 -8.05 -29.45 -24.02
C PHE A 453 -8.89 -29.45 -22.74
N SER A 454 -8.90 -30.59 -22.04
CA SER A 454 -9.57 -30.77 -20.73
C SER A 454 -8.69 -30.35 -19.54
N GLN A 455 -7.38 -30.23 -19.75
CA GLN A 455 -6.42 -29.82 -18.72
C GLN A 455 -6.52 -28.31 -18.49
N GLN A 456 -6.65 -27.89 -17.22
CA GLN A 456 -6.61 -26.48 -16.85
C GLN A 456 -5.18 -25.94 -16.80
N PRO A 457 -4.94 -24.69 -17.26
CA PRO A 457 -3.61 -24.09 -17.22
C PRO A 457 -3.16 -23.85 -15.78
N HIS A 458 -1.85 -24.01 -15.52
CA HIS A 458 -1.30 -23.83 -14.19
C HIS A 458 -1.50 -22.37 -13.69
N PRO A 459 -1.91 -22.12 -12.43
CA PRO A 459 -2.23 -20.78 -11.92
C PRO A 459 -1.13 -19.72 -12.06
N SER A 460 0.15 -20.14 -12.15
CA SER A 460 1.26 -19.21 -12.39
C SER A 460 1.31 -18.62 -13.80
N THR A 461 0.69 -19.29 -14.78
CA THR A 461 0.72 -18.98 -16.22
C THR A 461 -0.47 -18.11 -16.68
N VAL A 462 -1.50 -18.00 -15.84
CA VAL A 462 -2.70 -17.21 -16.13
C VAL A 462 -2.97 -16.17 -15.03
N ARG A 463 -3.78 -15.19 -15.37
CA ARG A 463 -4.38 -14.22 -14.45
C ARG A 463 -5.89 -14.26 -14.61
N VAL A 464 -6.61 -13.92 -13.56
CA VAL A 464 -8.08 -13.87 -13.60
C VAL A 464 -8.52 -12.42 -13.65
N ILE A 465 -9.38 -12.11 -14.61
CA ILE A 465 -10.02 -10.80 -14.74
C ILE A 465 -11.43 -10.94 -14.20
N SER A 466 -11.80 -10.07 -13.26
CA SER A 466 -13.15 -9.92 -12.75
C SER A 466 -13.87 -8.79 -13.48
N ILE A 467 -15.10 -9.03 -13.92
CA ILE A 467 -15.94 -8.07 -14.62
C ILE A 467 -17.27 -8.00 -13.88
N GLY A 468 -17.58 -6.86 -13.28
CA GLY A 468 -18.85 -6.60 -12.60
C GLY A 468 -19.67 -5.55 -13.34
N GLY A 469 -20.95 -5.78 -13.56
CA GLY A 469 -21.81 -4.87 -14.31
C GLY A 469 -23.16 -5.47 -14.67
N VAL A 470 -23.89 -4.80 -15.55
CA VAL A 470 -25.15 -5.28 -16.12
C VAL A 470 -24.85 -6.30 -17.23
N GLY A 471 -25.63 -7.38 -17.33
CA GLY A 471 -25.39 -8.50 -18.24
C GLY A 471 -25.07 -8.11 -19.68
N GLU A 472 -25.84 -7.20 -20.28
CA GLU A 472 -25.61 -6.70 -21.65
C GLU A 472 -24.22 -6.05 -21.81
N TYR A 473 -23.82 -5.26 -20.82
CA TYR A 473 -22.53 -4.58 -20.80
C TYR A 473 -21.36 -5.52 -20.51
N ILE A 474 -21.60 -6.55 -19.71
CA ILE A 474 -20.62 -7.61 -19.44
C ILE A 474 -20.32 -8.38 -20.73
N VAL A 475 -21.32 -8.67 -21.55
CA VAL A 475 -21.12 -9.32 -22.86
C VAL A 475 -20.21 -8.45 -23.74
N LYS A 476 -20.50 -7.15 -23.84
CA LYS A 476 -19.67 -6.18 -24.58
C LYS A 476 -18.23 -6.12 -24.05
N ALA A 477 -18.04 -6.17 -22.72
CA ALA A 477 -16.71 -6.20 -22.11
C ALA A 477 -15.95 -7.49 -22.42
N LEU A 478 -16.62 -8.64 -22.39
CA LEU A 478 -16.03 -9.93 -22.74
C LEU A 478 -15.65 -10.00 -24.22
N GLU A 479 -16.45 -9.43 -25.12
CA GLU A 479 -16.14 -9.34 -26.55
C GLU A 479 -14.92 -8.46 -26.83
N LEU A 480 -14.79 -7.32 -26.13
CA LEU A 480 -13.59 -6.47 -26.26
C LEU A 480 -12.32 -7.13 -25.71
N ILE A 481 -12.42 -7.88 -24.60
CA ILE A 481 -11.29 -8.64 -24.06
C ILE A 481 -10.93 -9.82 -24.98
N LEU A 482 -11.94 -10.46 -25.58
CA LEU A 482 -11.73 -11.51 -26.58
C LEU A 482 -10.93 -10.96 -27.78
N ASN A 483 -11.31 -9.80 -28.30
CA ASN A 483 -10.60 -9.16 -29.42
C ASN A 483 -9.12 -8.86 -29.09
N ILE A 484 -8.81 -8.50 -27.84
CA ILE A 484 -7.41 -8.28 -27.40
C ILE A 484 -6.62 -9.60 -27.38
N LEU A 485 -7.29 -10.73 -27.09
CA LEU A 485 -6.64 -12.04 -27.09
C LEU A 485 -6.62 -12.71 -28.47
N GLU A 486 -7.49 -12.33 -29.41
CA GLU A 486 -7.47 -12.86 -30.78
C GLU A 486 -6.52 -12.07 -31.69
N GLN A 487 -6.08 -10.88 -31.28
CA GLN A 487 -4.88 -10.21 -31.79
C GLN A 487 -3.61 -10.99 -31.42
#